data_AF-A0A1G2FQZ3-F1
#
_entry.id   AF-A0A1G2FQZ3-F1
#
_cell.length_a   1.000
_cell.length_b   1.000
_cell.length_c   1.000
_cell.angle_alpha   90.00
_cell.angle_beta   90.00
_cell.angle_gamma   90.00
#
_symmetry.space_group_name_H-M   'P 1'
#
loop_
_entity.id
_entity.type
_entity.pdbx_description
1 polymer ?
#
loop_
_entity_poly.entity_id
_entity_poly.type
_entity_poly.pdbx_seq_one_letter_code
_entity_poly.pdbx_strand_id
1 'polypeptide(L)'
;MRISYSALETFITCPAKYKFQYIERIKTPKSKEAVFGSLIHEALKMFHEPTRPTPLSEEDLLKYFTDKWDPGVYEDSREEVFAFHQAVQILKNYHLQNSSLKFNIINLETSFEAPILEGREFHQITGRIDRIDKLEDNAFEIIDYKTSKKMPGQKQVDDNLQLSVYYLGLINRWPSFQKENRPVKLSLYFLKHGEKISTTRSNQQINETKERVLSIINEIRKSDFSPRLNPLCDWCPYQRWCPLFKHKFAKQETIKDGEIKNVIQEYFIIKGQREKDTKRMAELKKIINQYCDEKGIDRVFGEDGYITRLPQKRFEYDALKLREILEPLEKWEEILTIDKNKFKKVISQLPFDLRKKIDESKKLEKEFKIITASKTTKK
;
A
#
# COMPACT_ATOMS: atom_id res chain seq x y z
N MET A 1 13.74 0.10 -22.86
CA MET A 1 13.98 -0.77 -21.66
C MET A 1 13.09 -2.01 -21.72
N ARG A 2 13.55 -3.20 -21.36
CA ARG A 2 12.71 -4.41 -21.21
C ARG A 2 12.41 -4.64 -19.72
N ILE A 3 11.13 -4.71 -19.34
CA ILE A 3 10.72 -4.76 -17.93
C ILE A 3 9.42 -5.54 -17.74
N SER A 4 9.30 -6.29 -16.64
CA SER A 4 8.06 -7.01 -16.30
C SER A 4 7.19 -6.24 -15.32
N TYR A 5 5.89 -6.58 -15.24
CA TYR A 5 5.00 -6.01 -14.22
C TYR A 5 5.55 -6.19 -12.79
N SER A 6 6.01 -7.39 -12.44
CA SER A 6 6.58 -7.65 -11.11
C SER A 6 7.80 -6.79 -10.82
N ALA A 7 8.57 -6.41 -11.85
CA ALA A 7 9.71 -5.51 -11.69
C ALA A 7 9.26 -4.06 -11.45
N LEU A 8 8.23 -3.59 -12.16
CA LEU A 8 7.60 -2.28 -11.90
C LEU A 8 7.06 -2.22 -10.47
N GLU A 9 6.30 -3.23 -10.04
CA GLU A 9 5.75 -3.33 -8.69
C GLU A 9 6.84 -3.39 -7.62
N THR A 10 7.94 -4.10 -7.89
CA THR A 10 9.10 -4.14 -6.98
C THR A 10 9.72 -2.76 -6.81
N PHE A 11 9.88 -1.99 -7.88
CA PHE A 11 10.39 -0.62 -7.81
C PHE A 11 9.45 0.31 -7.05
N ILE A 12 8.15 0.28 -7.34
CA ILE A 12 7.13 1.07 -6.63
C ILE A 12 7.15 0.75 -5.14
N THR A 13 7.30 -0.53 -4.78
CA THR A 13 7.37 -0.97 -3.38
C THR A 13 8.64 -0.45 -2.72
N CYS A 14 9.81 -0.66 -3.33
CA CYS A 14 11.09 -0.20 -2.83
C CYS A 14 12.16 -0.15 -3.94
N PRO A 15 12.68 1.04 -4.30
CA PRO A 15 13.73 1.18 -5.32
C PRO A 15 14.99 0.37 -5.01
N ALA A 16 15.43 0.33 -3.75
CA ALA A 16 16.59 -0.47 -3.34
C ALA A 16 16.38 -1.98 -3.60
N LYS A 17 15.17 -2.50 -3.33
CA LYS A 17 14.83 -3.91 -3.63
C LYS A 17 14.91 -4.17 -5.13
N TYR A 18 14.40 -3.26 -5.95
CA TYR A 18 14.51 -3.36 -7.41
C TYR A 18 15.97 -3.43 -7.87
N LYS A 19 16.83 -2.56 -7.32
CA LYS A 19 18.26 -2.56 -7.63
C LYS A 19 18.89 -3.91 -7.30
N PHE A 20 18.71 -4.41 -6.07
CA PHE A 20 19.30 -5.69 -5.65
C PHE A 20 18.82 -6.87 -6.50
N GLN A 21 17.53 -6.90 -6.84
CA GLN A 21 16.91 -8.03 -7.53
C GLN A 21 17.14 -8.02 -9.05
N TYR A 22 17.01 -6.87 -9.71
CA TYR A 22 17.00 -6.79 -11.18
C TYR A 22 18.29 -6.20 -11.78
N ILE A 23 18.96 -5.29 -11.08
CA ILE A 23 20.21 -4.68 -11.54
C ILE A 23 21.41 -5.51 -11.08
N GLU A 24 21.55 -5.70 -9.77
CA GLU A 24 22.67 -6.44 -9.16
C GLU A 24 22.45 -7.96 -9.19
N ARG A 25 21.20 -8.40 -9.42
CA ARG A 25 20.80 -9.82 -9.56
C ARG A 25 21.25 -10.70 -8.39
N ILE A 26 21.19 -10.15 -7.18
CA ILE A 26 21.48 -10.87 -5.94
C ILE A 26 20.42 -11.96 -5.76
N LYS A 27 20.87 -13.21 -5.77
CA LYS A 27 20.01 -14.36 -5.58
C LYS A 27 19.63 -14.50 -4.10
N THR A 28 18.34 -14.63 -3.85
CA THR A 28 17.78 -14.95 -2.54
C THR A 28 16.84 -16.14 -2.68
N PRO A 29 16.68 -16.97 -1.63
CA PRO A 29 15.66 -18.01 -1.63
C PRO A 29 14.27 -17.39 -1.86
N LYS A 30 13.39 -18.13 -2.52
CA LYS A 30 11.98 -17.75 -2.65
C LYS A 30 11.33 -17.80 -1.26
N SER A 31 10.36 -16.91 -1.00
CA SER A 31 9.58 -17.02 0.24
C SER A 31 8.67 -18.25 0.18
N LYS A 32 8.31 -18.77 1.36
CA LYS A 32 7.35 -19.88 1.50
C LYS A 32 6.04 -19.61 0.76
N GLU A 33 5.53 -18.37 0.79
CA GLU A 33 4.31 -17.97 0.09
C GLU A 33 4.47 -18.00 -1.44
N ALA A 34 5.66 -17.64 -1.94
CA ALA A 34 5.94 -17.69 -3.37
C ALA A 34 6.06 -19.13 -3.87
N VAL A 35 6.67 -20.03 -3.10
CA VAL A 35 6.72 -21.47 -3.40
C VAL A 35 5.32 -22.07 -3.37
N PHE A 36 4.57 -21.82 -2.29
CA PHE A 36 3.18 -22.25 -2.12
C PHE A 36 2.29 -21.83 -3.29
N GLY A 37 2.34 -20.54 -3.66
CA GLY A 37 1.57 -20.01 -4.80
C GLY A 37 1.97 -20.64 -6.12
N SER A 38 3.28 -20.79 -6.37
CA SER A 38 3.77 -21.39 -7.62
C SER A 38 3.28 -22.82 -7.81
N LEU A 39 3.31 -23.63 -6.74
CA LEU A 39 2.85 -25.02 -6.80
C LEU A 39 1.33 -25.11 -7.02
N ILE A 40 0.54 -24.22 -6.43
CA ILE A 40 -0.90 -24.15 -6.70
C ILE A 40 -1.17 -23.77 -8.17
N HIS A 41 -0.47 -22.77 -8.72
CA HIS A 41 -0.62 -22.40 -10.14
C HIS A 41 -0.26 -23.57 -11.05
N GLU A 42 0.81 -24.30 -10.73
CA GLU A 42 1.22 -25.48 -11.48
C GLU A 42 0.17 -26.60 -11.43
N ALA A 43 -0.41 -26.87 -10.26
CA ALA A 43 -1.50 -27.83 -10.09
C ALA A 43 -2.76 -27.42 -10.90
N LEU A 44 -3.14 -26.14 -10.86
CA LEU A 44 -4.27 -25.63 -11.64
C LEU A 44 -4.01 -25.65 -13.15
N LYS A 45 -2.76 -25.41 -13.58
CA LYS A 45 -2.38 -25.58 -14.98
C LYS A 45 -2.60 -27.03 -15.42
N MET A 46 -2.18 -28.00 -14.62
CA MET A 46 -2.38 -29.43 -14.89
C MET A 46 -3.86 -29.83 -14.89
N PHE A 47 -4.66 -29.24 -14.00
CA PHE A 47 -6.10 -29.46 -13.96
C PHE A 47 -6.80 -29.00 -15.24
N HIS A 48 -6.33 -27.89 -15.82
CA HIS A 48 -6.90 -27.23 -17.00
C HIS A 48 -6.22 -27.58 -18.33
N GLU A 49 -5.27 -28.52 -18.34
CA GLU A 49 -4.47 -28.84 -19.53
C GLU A 49 -5.38 -29.18 -20.73
N PRO A 50 -5.42 -28.33 -21.79
CA PRO A 50 -6.42 -28.45 -22.86
C PRO A 50 -6.31 -29.72 -23.69
N THR A 51 -5.16 -30.40 -23.63
CA THR A 51 -4.95 -31.68 -24.32
C THR A 51 -5.74 -32.83 -23.68
N ARG A 52 -6.37 -32.62 -22.52
CA ARG A 52 -7.19 -33.62 -21.83
C ARG A 52 -8.66 -33.47 -22.22
N PRO A 53 -9.38 -34.58 -22.49
CA PRO A 53 -10.80 -34.52 -22.83
C PRO A 53 -11.69 -34.08 -21.66
N THR A 54 -11.22 -34.28 -20.43
CA THR A 54 -11.89 -33.85 -19.20
C THR A 54 -10.87 -33.25 -18.23
N PRO A 55 -11.30 -32.34 -17.33
CA PRO A 55 -10.46 -31.89 -16.23
C PRO A 55 -9.93 -33.07 -15.40
N LEU A 56 -8.78 -32.85 -14.76
CA LEU A 56 -8.15 -33.85 -13.91
C LEU A 56 -9.05 -34.22 -12.72
N SER A 57 -9.09 -35.50 -12.33
CA SER A 57 -9.84 -35.94 -11.16
C SER A 57 -9.30 -35.27 -9.88
N GLU A 58 -10.13 -35.17 -8.84
CA GLU A 58 -9.69 -34.63 -7.54
C GLU A 58 -8.49 -35.42 -7.00
N GLU A 59 -8.54 -36.75 -7.09
CA GLU A 59 -7.49 -37.64 -6.61
C GLU A 59 -6.15 -37.37 -7.33
N ASP A 60 -6.17 -37.31 -8.66
CA ASP A 60 -4.96 -37.06 -9.45
C ASP A 60 -4.41 -35.64 -9.23
N LEU A 61 -5.29 -34.65 -9.04
CA LEU A 61 -4.90 -33.27 -8.74
C LEU A 61 -4.19 -33.17 -7.39
N LEU A 62 -4.76 -33.81 -6.36
CA LEU A 62 -4.18 -33.84 -5.03
C LEU A 62 -2.90 -34.67 -4.99
N LYS A 63 -2.85 -35.78 -5.74
CA LYS A 63 -1.64 -36.59 -5.89
C LYS A 63 -0.52 -35.76 -6.52
N TYR A 64 -0.79 -35.07 -7.63
CA TYR A 64 0.18 -34.20 -8.28
C TYR A 64 0.73 -33.13 -7.33
N PHE A 65 -0.15 -32.49 -6.57
CA PHE A 65 0.25 -31.49 -5.58
C PHE A 65 1.13 -32.10 -4.48
N THR A 66 0.71 -33.24 -3.93
CA THR A 66 1.40 -33.91 -2.80
C THR A 66 2.79 -34.40 -3.21
N ASP A 67 2.92 -34.99 -4.41
CA ASP A 67 4.20 -35.49 -4.95
C ASP A 67 5.25 -34.37 -5.11
N LYS A 68 4.81 -33.12 -5.26
CA LYS A 68 5.67 -31.94 -5.45
C LYS A 68 5.77 -31.05 -4.23
N TRP A 69 5.07 -31.38 -3.15
CA TRP A 69 5.14 -30.61 -1.92
C TRP A 69 6.53 -30.76 -1.29
N ASP A 70 7.17 -29.62 -1.00
CA ASP A 70 8.47 -29.58 -0.36
C ASP A 70 8.34 -29.04 1.08
N PRO A 71 8.33 -29.92 2.11
CA PRO A 71 8.26 -29.48 3.50
C PRO A 71 9.54 -28.74 3.93
N GLY A 72 10.67 -28.90 3.22
CA GLY A 72 11.95 -28.27 3.53
C GLY A 72 11.97 -26.75 3.36
N VAL A 73 10.92 -26.17 2.77
CA VAL A 73 10.72 -24.72 2.64
C VAL A 73 10.32 -24.07 3.97
N TYR A 74 9.82 -24.86 4.92
CA TYR A 74 9.28 -24.38 6.20
C TYR A 74 10.22 -24.71 7.35
N GLU A 75 10.51 -23.71 8.20
CA GLU A 75 11.33 -23.91 9.39
C GLU A 75 10.53 -24.50 10.57
N ASP A 76 9.24 -24.14 10.73
CA ASP A 76 8.33 -24.70 11.74
C ASP A 76 7.43 -25.77 11.11
N SER A 77 7.51 -27.00 11.62
CA SER A 77 6.69 -28.13 11.15
C SER A 77 5.19 -27.91 11.32
N ARG A 78 4.75 -27.13 12.32
CA ARG A 78 3.32 -26.81 12.48
C ARG A 78 2.83 -25.84 11.41
N GLU A 79 3.70 -24.92 10.98
CA GLU A 79 3.40 -24.02 9.88
C GLU A 79 3.29 -24.79 8.57
N GLU A 80 4.21 -25.72 8.33
CA GLU A 80 4.20 -26.63 7.18
C GLU A 80 2.88 -27.40 7.09
N VAL A 81 2.49 -28.10 8.16
CA VAL A 81 1.24 -28.88 8.21
C VAL A 81 0.02 -28.01 7.93
N PHE A 82 -0.03 -26.79 8.51
CA PHE A 82 -1.11 -25.85 8.26
C PHE A 82 -1.15 -25.40 6.78
N ALA A 83 0.01 -25.11 6.20
CA ALA A 83 0.11 -24.72 4.80
C ALA A 83 -0.32 -25.87 3.87
N PHE A 84 0.14 -27.09 4.12
CA PHE A 84 -0.25 -28.27 3.34
C PHE A 84 -1.77 -28.47 3.37
N HIS A 85 -2.37 -28.50 4.57
CA HIS A 85 -3.82 -28.65 4.72
C HIS A 85 -4.59 -27.53 4.02
N GLN A 86 -4.10 -26.28 4.10
CA GLN A 86 -4.71 -25.15 3.42
C GLN A 86 -4.66 -25.31 1.89
N ALA A 87 -3.55 -25.77 1.32
CA ALA A 87 -3.43 -26.00 -0.11
C ALA A 87 -4.38 -27.12 -0.59
N VAL A 88 -4.45 -28.23 0.14
CA VAL A 88 -5.39 -29.32 -0.13
C VAL A 88 -6.82 -28.80 -0.15
N GLN A 89 -7.22 -28.00 0.85
CA GLN A 89 -8.56 -27.43 0.89
C GLN A 89 -8.84 -26.49 -0.28
N ILE A 90 -7.87 -25.66 -0.68
CA ILE A 90 -7.98 -24.78 -1.85
C ILE A 90 -8.24 -25.61 -3.11
N LEU A 91 -7.45 -26.65 -3.34
CA LEU A 91 -7.56 -27.47 -4.55
C LEU A 91 -8.87 -28.26 -4.59
N LYS A 92 -9.32 -28.81 -3.44
CA LYS A 92 -10.62 -29.48 -3.33
C LYS A 92 -11.78 -28.53 -3.62
N ASN A 93 -11.80 -27.36 -2.98
CA ASN A 93 -12.83 -26.35 -3.20
C ASN A 93 -12.84 -25.90 -4.66
N TYR A 94 -11.65 -25.68 -5.23
CA TYR A 94 -11.52 -25.30 -6.63
C TYR A 94 -12.08 -26.39 -7.56
N HIS A 95 -11.68 -27.65 -7.37
CA HIS A 95 -12.16 -28.78 -8.14
C HIS A 95 -13.69 -28.90 -8.08
N LEU A 96 -14.27 -28.84 -6.87
CA LEU A 96 -15.72 -28.90 -6.68
C LEU A 96 -16.47 -27.80 -7.45
N GLN A 97 -15.95 -26.57 -7.44
CA GLN A 97 -16.57 -25.43 -8.12
C GLN A 97 -16.39 -25.43 -9.64
N ASN A 98 -15.34 -26.09 -10.15
CA ASN A 98 -14.88 -25.94 -11.53
C ASN A 98 -14.98 -27.22 -12.38
N SER A 99 -15.05 -28.41 -11.78
CA SER A 99 -15.03 -29.70 -12.50
C SER A 99 -16.20 -29.92 -13.46
N SER A 100 -17.37 -29.36 -13.17
CA SER A 100 -18.58 -29.47 -14.02
C SER A 100 -18.74 -28.32 -15.02
N LEU A 101 -17.89 -27.29 -14.94
CA LEU A 101 -17.96 -26.14 -15.82
C LEU A 101 -17.33 -26.48 -17.18
N LYS A 102 -18.04 -26.19 -18.26
CA LYS A 102 -17.50 -26.27 -19.61
C LYS A 102 -16.60 -25.05 -19.84
N PHE A 103 -15.29 -25.25 -19.73
CA PHE A 103 -14.31 -24.22 -20.06
C PHE A 103 -13.92 -24.31 -21.53
N ASN A 104 -13.86 -23.16 -22.19
CA ASN A 104 -13.21 -23.05 -23.49
C ASN A 104 -11.88 -22.31 -23.30
N ILE A 105 -10.88 -23.05 -22.81
CA ILE A 105 -9.56 -22.51 -22.48
C ILE A 105 -8.79 -22.33 -23.78
N ILE A 106 -8.45 -21.07 -24.07
CA ILE A 106 -7.68 -20.73 -25.26
C ILE A 106 -6.21 -21.02 -25.02
N ASN A 107 -5.65 -20.53 -23.90
CA ASN A 107 -4.27 -20.79 -23.52
C ASN A 107 -4.09 -20.72 -21.99
N LEU A 108 -3.05 -21.42 -21.51
CA LEU A 108 -2.53 -21.34 -20.15
C LEU A 108 -1.10 -20.79 -20.15
N GLU A 109 -0.68 -20.15 -19.07
CA GLU A 109 0.70 -19.69 -18.85
C GLU A 109 1.29 -18.89 -20.04
N THR A 110 0.46 -18.03 -20.64
CA THR A 110 0.77 -17.33 -21.89
C THR A 110 1.76 -16.20 -21.65
N SER A 111 2.99 -16.37 -22.14
CA SER A 111 3.96 -15.28 -22.17
C SER A 111 3.54 -14.22 -23.18
N PHE A 112 3.67 -12.95 -22.81
CA PHE A 112 3.38 -11.84 -23.68
C PHE A 112 4.47 -10.78 -23.64
N GLU A 113 4.48 -9.99 -24.72
CA GLU A 113 5.27 -8.80 -24.89
C GLU A 113 4.31 -7.69 -25.33
N ALA A 114 4.40 -6.51 -24.72
CA ALA A 114 3.63 -5.32 -25.08
C ALA A 114 4.59 -4.14 -25.27
N PRO A 115 4.84 -3.72 -26.52
CA PRO A 115 5.70 -2.58 -26.81
C PRO A 115 4.99 -1.27 -26.46
N ILE A 116 5.75 -0.33 -25.91
CA ILE A 116 5.31 1.04 -25.61
C ILE A 116 6.37 1.99 -26.17
N LEU A 117 5.92 2.98 -26.95
CA LEU A 117 6.79 4.00 -27.55
C LEU A 117 6.78 5.26 -26.68
N GLU A 118 7.95 5.84 -26.46
CA GLU A 118 8.15 7.15 -25.85
C GLU A 118 9.02 8.00 -26.79
N GLY A 119 8.38 8.80 -27.65
CA GLY A 119 9.08 9.50 -28.73
C GLY A 119 9.77 8.53 -29.69
N ARG A 120 11.11 8.52 -29.70
CA ARG A 120 11.92 7.57 -30.49
C ARG A 120 12.38 6.35 -29.69
N GLU A 121 12.14 6.34 -28.39
CA GLU A 121 12.54 5.22 -27.53
C GLU A 121 11.48 4.12 -27.49
N PHE A 122 11.96 2.88 -27.38
CA PHE A 122 11.15 1.68 -27.33
C PHE A 122 11.29 0.97 -25.99
N HIS A 123 10.15 0.71 -25.35
CA HIS A 123 10.05 -0.01 -24.09
C HIS A 123 9.23 -1.28 -24.27
N GLN A 124 9.75 -2.40 -23.79
CA GLN A 124 9.12 -3.70 -23.90
C GLN A 124 8.61 -4.14 -22.53
N ILE A 125 7.29 -4.14 -22.37
CA ILE A 125 6.66 -4.72 -21.17
C ILE A 125 6.47 -6.21 -21.39
N THR A 126 6.82 -7.02 -20.40
CA THR A 126 6.72 -8.47 -20.49
C THR A 126 5.96 -9.04 -19.30
N GLY A 127 5.36 -10.20 -19.49
CA GLY A 127 4.72 -10.92 -18.40
C GLY A 127 4.20 -12.26 -18.85
N ARG A 128 3.44 -12.88 -17.96
CA ARG A 128 2.78 -14.16 -18.21
C ARG A 128 1.36 -14.08 -17.66
N ILE A 129 0.39 -14.47 -18.48
CA ILE A 129 -1.02 -14.60 -18.11
C ILE A 129 -1.26 -16.04 -17.70
N ASP A 130 -1.84 -16.27 -16.52
CA ASP A 130 -2.09 -17.64 -16.01
C ASP A 130 -3.07 -18.40 -16.90
N ARG A 131 -4.21 -17.77 -17.27
CA ARG A 131 -5.25 -18.40 -18.08
C ARG A 131 -6.04 -17.41 -18.91
N ILE A 132 -6.38 -17.82 -20.14
CA ILE A 132 -7.25 -17.09 -21.07
C ILE A 132 -8.37 -18.02 -21.52
N ASP A 133 -9.61 -17.62 -21.25
CA ASP A 133 -10.81 -18.33 -21.64
C ASP A 133 -11.57 -17.58 -22.73
N LYS A 134 -12.20 -18.33 -23.64
CA LYS A 134 -13.25 -17.84 -24.51
C LYS A 134 -14.59 -18.08 -23.81
N LEU A 135 -15.37 -17.03 -23.71
CA LEU A 135 -16.74 -17.05 -23.19
C LEU A 135 -17.74 -17.13 -24.36
N GLU A 136 -19.02 -17.13 -24.02
CA GLU A 136 -20.12 -16.96 -24.98
C GLU A 136 -20.03 -15.62 -25.71
N ASP A 137 -20.74 -15.47 -26.83
CA ASP A 137 -20.83 -14.23 -27.63
C ASP A 137 -19.48 -13.62 -28.07
N ASN A 138 -18.46 -14.48 -28.27
CA ASN A 138 -17.09 -14.06 -28.59
C ASN A 138 -16.45 -13.11 -27.54
N ALA A 139 -16.93 -13.17 -26.30
CA ALA A 139 -16.27 -12.55 -25.16
C ALA A 139 -15.10 -13.42 -24.67
N PHE A 140 -14.20 -12.82 -23.90
CA PHE A 140 -13.03 -13.52 -23.34
C PHE A 140 -12.79 -13.13 -21.89
N GLU A 141 -12.14 -14.00 -21.14
CA GLU A 141 -11.74 -13.75 -19.75
C GLU A 141 -10.24 -14.03 -19.57
N ILE A 142 -9.50 -13.03 -19.09
CA ILE A 142 -8.16 -13.23 -18.52
C ILE A 142 -8.32 -13.51 -17.04
N ILE A 143 -7.76 -14.61 -16.56
CA ILE A 143 -7.79 -15.02 -15.17
C ILE A 143 -6.37 -15.02 -14.62
N ASP A 144 -6.17 -14.36 -13.49
CA ASP A 144 -4.95 -14.37 -12.69
C ASP A 144 -5.28 -14.97 -11.31
N TYR A 145 -4.61 -16.07 -10.96
CA TYR A 145 -4.86 -16.78 -9.72
C TYR A 145 -4.14 -16.10 -8.55
N LYS A 146 -4.86 -15.94 -7.43
CA LYS A 146 -4.32 -15.32 -6.22
C LYS A 146 -4.47 -16.24 -5.01
N THR A 147 -3.36 -16.49 -4.33
CA THR A 147 -3.29 -17.23 -3.05
C THR A 147 -3.18 -16.30 -1.83
N SER A 148 -3.37 -15.00 -2.01
CA SER A 148 -3.33 -14.03 -0.92
C SER A 148 -4.52 -14.19 0.02
N LYS A 149 -4.29 -13.97 1.33
CA LYS A 149 -5.36 -14.05 2.35
C LYS A 149 -6.35 -12.89 2.23
N LYS A 150 -5.91 -11.70 1.83
CA LYS A 150 -6.77 -10.52 1.69
C LYS A 150 -7.29 -10.41 0.26
N MET A 151 -8.56 -10.03 0.14
CA MET A 151 -9.19 -9.62 -1.11
C MET A 151 -9.29 -8.09 -1.13
N PRO A 152 -8.92 -7.46 -2.25
CA PRO A 152 -9.13 -6.02 -2.46
C PRO A 152 -10.62 -5.73 -2.70
N GLY A 153 -11.03 -4.48 -2.49
CA GLY A 153 -12.35 -4.01 -2.92
C GLY A 153 -12.42 -3.80 -4.43
N GLN A 154 -13.63 -3.77 -5.01
CA GLN A 154 -13.86 -3.64 -6.46
C GLN A 154 -13.07 -2.47 -7.09
N LYS A 155 -13.09 -1.29 -6.48
CA LYS A 155 -12.35 -0.11 -6.95
C LYS A 155 -10.85 -0.37 -7.13
N GLN A 156 -10.22 -1.13 -6.23
CA GLN A 156 -8.80 -1.46 -6.34
C GLN A 156 -8.51 -2.44 -7.49
N VAL A 157 -9.48 -3.29 -7.85
CA VAL A 157 -9.38 -4.19 -9.00
C VAL A 157 -9.57 -3.41 -10.30
N ASP A 158 -10.50 -2.45 -10.32
CA ASP A 158 -10.69 -1.54 -11.45
C ASP A 158 -9.42 -0.73 -11.77
N ASP A 159 -8.69 -0.30 -10.73
CA ASP A 159 -7.42 0.45 -10.88
C ASP A 159 -6.17 -0.45 -10.94
N ASN A 160 -6.34 -1.79 -11.01
CA ASN A 160 -5.24 -2.74 -10.92
C ASN A 160 -4.33 -2.66 -12.16
N LEU A 161 -3.06 -2.33 -11.93
CA LEU A 161 -2.06 -2.18 -13.00
C LEU A 161 -1.65 -3.52 -13.62
N GLN A 162 -1.60 -4.61 -12.84
CA GLN A 162 -1.26 -5.95 -13.36
C GLN A 162 -2.24 -6.39 -14.43
N LEU A 163 -3.54 -6.32 -14.13
CA LEU A 163 -4.61 -6.65 -15.07
C LEU A 163 -4.55 -5.76 -16.31
N SER A 164 -4.27 -4.48 -16.12
CA SER A 164 -4.13 -3.54 -17.25
C SER A 164 -2.95 -3.90 -18.16
N VAL A 165 -1.81 -4.30 -17.58
CA VAL A 165 -0.65 -4.77 -18.33
C VAL A 165 -0.92 -6.11 -19.03
N TYR A 166 -1.71 -7.01 -18.43
CA TYR A 166 -2.15 -8.25 -19.10
C TYR A 166 -3.04 -7.95 -20.30
N TYR A 167 -3.95 -7.01 -20.17
CA TYR A 167 -4.78 -6.57 -21.29
C TYR A 167 -3.94 -5.94 -22.41
N LEU A 168 -2.92 -5.14 -22.08
CA LEU A 168 -1.93 -4.66 -23.07
C LEU A 168 -1.22 -5.80 -23.79
N GLY A 169 -0.83 -6.84 -23.06
CA GLY A 169 -0.24 -8.05 -23.63
C GLY A 169 -1.18 -8.77 -24.59
N LEU A 170 -2.45 -8.92 -24.21
CA LEU A 170 -3.48 -9.55 -25.01
C LEU A 170 -3.69 -8.81 -26.33
N ILE A 171 -3.95 -7.50 -26.28
CA ILE A 171 -4.23 -6.71 -27.49
C ILE A 171 -2.99 -6.55 -28.39
N ASN A 172 -1.78 -6.60 -27.84
CA ASN A 172 -0.58 -6.62 -28.67
C ASN A 172 -0.45 -7.96 -29.42
N ARG A 173 -0.68 -9.07 -28.73
CA ARG A 173 -0.60 -10.41 -29.33
C ARG A 173 -1.73 -10.66 -30.34
N TRP A 174 -2.91 -10.12 -30.06
CA TRP A 174 -4.11 -10.25 -30.90
C TRP A 174 -4.80 -8.89 -31.08
N PRO A 175 -4.37 -8.07 -32.07
CA PRO A 175 -4.90 -6.72 -32.28
C PRO A 175 -6.40 -6.64 -32.59
N SER A 176 -7.03 -7.73 -33.02
CA SER A 176 -8.48 -7.80 -33.27
C SER A 176 -9.31 -7.51 -32.03
N PHE A 177 -8.83 -7.87 -30.84
CA PHE A 177 -9.53 -7.57 -29.59
C PHE A 177 -9.81 -6.07 -29.42
N GLN A 178 -8.82 -5.24 -29.76
CA GLN A 178 -8.96 -3.79 -29.68
C GLN A 178 -9.71 -3.23 -30.91
N LYS A 179 -9.35 -3.68 -32.12
CA LYS A 179 -9.92 -3.15 -33.37
C LYS A 179 -11.42 -3.40 -33.51
N GLU A 180 -11.89 -4.56 -33.03
CA GLU A 180 -13.29 -4.96 -33.10
C GLU A 180 -14.04 -4.71 -31.79
N ASN A 181 -13.40 -4.05 -30.81
CA ASN A 181 -13.96 -3.78 -29.49
C ASN A 181 -14.53 -5.04 -28.80
N ARG A 182 -13.79 -6.16 -28.88
CA ARG A 182 -14.24 -7.43 -28.29
C ARG A 182 -14.24 -7.32 -26.76
N PRO A 183 -15.31 -7.75 -26.08
CA PRO A 183 -15.39 -7.68 -24.63
C PRO A 183 -14.37 -8.63 -23.98
N VAL A 184 -13.52 -8.05 -23.12
CA VAL A 184 -12.54 -8.80 -22.33
C VAL A 184 -12.71 -8.49 -20.86
N LYS A 185 -13.06 -9.54 -20.11
CA LYS A 185 -13.13 -9.53 -18.66
C LYS A 185 -11.75 -9.84 -18.09
N LEU A 186 -11.32 -9.10 -17.09
CA LEU A 186 -10.04 -9.28 -16.39
C LEU A 186 -10.36 -9.65 -14.95
N SER A 187 -9.92 -10.82 -14.51
CA SER A 187 -10.37 -11.42 -13.26
C SER A 187 -9.21 -11.81 -12.36
N LEU A 188 -9.28 -11.41 -11.10
CA LEU A 188 -8.47 -11.97 -10.03
C LEU A 188 -9.28 -13.07 -9.35
N TYR A 189 -8.81 -14.32 -9.42
CA TYR A 189 -9.46 -15.45 -8.75
C TYR A 189 -8.74 -15.74 -7.43
N PHE A 190 -9.37 -15.35 -6.32
CA PHE A 190 -8.87 -15.55 -4.98
C PHE A 190 -9.18 -16.95 -4.47
N LEU A 191 -8.25 -17.86 -4.70
CA LEU A 191 -8.40 -19.30 -4.49
C LEU A 191 -8.70 -19.68 -3.02
N LYS A 192 -8.21 -18.90 -2.05
CA LYS A 192 -8.50 -19.10 -0.62
C LYS A 192 -9.96 -18.84 -0.25
N HIS A 193 -10.63 -17.99 -1.03
CA HIS A 193 -12.01 -17.58 -0.81
C HIS A 193 -12.97 -18.28 -1.78
N GLY A 194 -12.46 -18.83 -2.88
CA GLY A 194 -13.31 -19.38 -3.94
C GLY A 194 -14.01 -18.30 -4.77
N GLU A 195 -13.51 -17.05 -4.73
CA GLU A 195 -14.20 -15.88 -5.30
C GLU A 195 -13.40 -15.23 -6.44
N LYS A 196 -14.13 -14.77 -7.47
CA LYS A 196 -13.57 -13.98 -8.58
C LYS A 196 -14.01 -12.53 -8.48
N ILE A 197 -13.06 -11.60 -8.51
CA ILE A 197 -13.34 -10.18 -8.71
C ILE A 197 -12.90 -9.78 -10.10
N SER A 198 -13.77 -9.11 -10.83
CA SER A 198 -13.60 -8.88 -12.25
C SER A 198 -13.78 -7.44 -12.63
N THR A 199 -13.14 -7.05 -13.72
CA THR A 199 -13.16 -5.69 -14.24
C THR A 199 -12.96 -5.72 -15.76
N THR A 200 -13.07 -4.57 -16.42
CA THR A 200 -12.84 -4.41 -17.87
C THR A 200 -11.94 -3.21 -18.11
N ARG A 201 -11.41 -3.03 -19.32
CA ARG A 201 -10.59 -1.86 -19.68
C ARG A 201 -11.14 -1.20 -20.93
N SER A 202 -11.35 0.11 -20.85
CA SER A 202 -11.66 0.95 -22.00
C SER A 202 -10.39 1.32 -22.77
N ASN A 203 -10.55 1.79 -24.02
CA ASN A 203 -9.44 2.32 -24.80
C ASN A 203 -8.73 3.51 -24.13
N GLN A 204 -9.45 4.31 -23.34
CA GLN A 204 -8.84 5.39 -22.56
C GLN A 204 -7.92 4.82 -21.48
N GLN A 205 -8.38 3.84 -20.70
CA GLN A 205 -7.59 3.19 -19.65
C GLN A 205 -6.34 2.47 -20.19
N ILE A 206 -6.38 1.99 -21.44
CA ILE A 206 -5.21 1.45 -22.14
C ILE A 206 -4.12 2.52 -22.28
N ASN A 207 -4.49 3.73 -22.70
CA ASN A 207 -3.54 4.84 -22.87
C ASN A 207 -2.99 5.32 -21.53
N GLU A 208 -3.87 5.50 -20.52
CA GLU A 208 -3.47 5.83 -19.15
C GLU A 208 -2.52 4.78 -18.57
N THR A 209 -2.74 3.50 -18.88
CA THR A 209 -1.83 2.41 -18.47
C THR A 209 -0.44 2.56 -19.10
N LYS A 210 -0.38 2.88 -20.39
CA LYS A 210 0.90 3.11 -21.09
C LYS A 210 1.65 4.28 -20.48
N GLU A 211 0.97 5.40 -20.26
CA GLU A 211 1.54 6.59 -19.62
C GLU A 211 2.03 6.31 -18.20
N ARG A 212 1.23 5.61 -17.39
CA ARG A 212 1.62 5.21 -16.03
C ARG A 212 2.86 4.33 -16.02
N VAL A 213 2.95 3.37 -16.95
CA VAL A 213 4.12 2.51 -17.09
C VAL A 213 5.36 3.32 -17.51
N LEU A 214 5.23 4.22 -18.49
CA LEU A 214 6.34 5.11 -18.89
C LEU A 214 6.80 6.01 -17.75
N SER A 215 5.88 6.55 -16.95
CA SER A 215 6.21 7.33 -15.75
C SER A 215 7.09 6.52 -14.79
N ILE A 216 6.69 5.28 -14.48
CA ILE A 216 7.48 4.41 -13.59
C ILE A 216 8.85 4.09 -14.21
N ILE A 217 8.93 3.83 -15.52
CA ILE A 217 10.20 3.61 -16.21
C ILE A 217 11.12 4.83 -16.09
N ASN A 218 10.57 6.03 -16.25
CA ASN A 218 11.33 7.26 -16.11
C ASN A 218 11.79 7.51 -14.67
N GLU A 219 10.95 7.18 -13.68
CA GLU A 219 11.36 7.17 -12.28
C GLU A 219 12.52 6.18 -12.04
N ILE A 220 12.45 4.97 -12.60
CA ILE A 220 13.55 3.98 -12.51
C ILE A 220 14.85 4.54 -13.07
N ARG A 221 14.80 5.19 -14.25
CA ARG A 221 16.00 5.74 -14.92
C ARG A 221 16.66 6.87 -14.13
N LYS A 222 15.85 7.68 -13.43
CA LYS A 222 16.33 8.83 -12.64
C LYS A 222 16.61 8.47 -11.18
N SER A 223 16.26 7.26 -10.75
CA SER A 223 16.36 6.84 -9.35
C SER A 223 17.81 6.70 -8.90
N ASP A 224 18.09 7.16 -7.69
CA ASP A 224 19.28 6.82 -6.91
C ASP A 224 19.14 5.44 -6.21
N PHE A 225 17.99 4.81 -6.38
CA PHE A 225 17.57 3.56 -5.72
C PHE A 225 17.61 3.60 -4.20
N SER A 226 17.32 4.77 -3.61
CA SER A 226 17.21 4.91 -2.16
C SER A 226 16.15 3.98 -1.56
N PRO A 227 16.41 3.38 -0.37
CA PRO A 227 15.48 2.45 0.26
C PRO A 227 14.22 3.18 0.76
N ARG A 228 13.06 2.56 0.55
CA ARG A 228 11.75 3.05 1.00
C ARG A 228 11.21 2.15 2.10
N LEU A 229 11.03 2.71 3.31
CA LEU A 229 10.39 1.99 4.41
C LEU A 229 8.95 1.66 4.07
N ASN A 230 8.56 0.42 4.31
CA ASN A 230 7.20 -0.08 4.16
C ASN A 230 6.98 -1.30 5.07
N PRO A 231 5.74 -1.74 5.30
CA PRO A 231 5.47 -2.87 6.18
C PRO A 231 6.17 -4.17 5.77
N LEU A 232 6.55 -4.35 4.50
CA LEU A 232 7.22 -5.57 4.01
C LEU A 232 8.71 -5.62 4.35
N CYS A 233 9.28 -4.55 4.92
CA CYS A 233 10.71 -4.49 5.24
C CYS A 233 11.16 -5.63 6.16
N ASP A 234 10.36 -6.04 7.13
CA ASP A 234 10.70 -7.11 8.09
C ASP A 234 10.84 -8.50 7.44
N TRP A 235 10.20 -8.71 6.29
CA TRP A 235 10.26 -9.94 5.50
C TRP A 235 11.06 -9.77 4.20
N CYS A 236 11.75 -8.65 4.03
CA CYS A 236 12.53 -8.40 2.82
C CYS A 236 13.78 -9.31 2.80
N PRO A 237 13.97 -10.14 1.76
CA PRO A 237 15.12 -11.06 1.71
C PRO A 237 16.45 -10.31 1.50
N TYR A 238 16.41 -9.02 1.17
CA TYR A 238 17.57 -8.17 0.93
C TYR A 238 17.99 -7.34 2.16
N GLN A 239 17.44 -7.61 3.34
CA GLN A 239 17.76 -6.88 4.58
C GLN A 239 19.28 -6.75 4.81
N ARG A 240 20.07 -7.78 4.51
CA ARG A 240 21.53 -7.77 4.69
C ARG A 240 22.27 -6.73 3.84
N TRP A 241 21.72 -6.38 2.68
CA TRP A 241 22.28 -5.37 1.77
C TRP A 241 21.62 -3.99 1.93
N CYS A 242 20.46 -3.93 2.57
CA CYS A 242 19.70 -2.70 2.73
C CYS A 242 20.40 -1.72 3.69
N PRO A 243 20.65 -0.46 3.28
CA PRO A 243 21.28 0.54 4.14
C PRO A 243 20.55 0.77 5.47
N LEU A 244 19.21 0.66 5.47
CA LEU A 244 18.39 0.84 6.68
C LEU A 244 18.55 -0.30 7.70
N PHE A 245 19.01 -1.47 7.25
CA PHE A 245 19.17 -2.66 8.08
C PHE A 245 20.65 -2.99 8.34
N LYS A 246 21.59 -2.21 7.79
CA LYS A 246 23.03 -2.49 7.85
C LYS A 246 23.52 -2.75 9.28
N HIS A 247 23.07 -1.97 10.27
CA HIS A 247 23.45 -2.15 11.68
C HIS A 247 22.95 -3.47 12.29
N LYS A 248 21.85 -4.05 11.80
CA LYS A 248 21.32 -5.35 12.26
C LYS A 248 22.25 -6.51 11.91
N PHE A 249 23.02 -6.39 10.83
CA PHE A 249 23.91 -7.44 10.32
C PHE A 249 25.40 -7.09 10.43
N ALA A 250 25.72 -5.89 10.91
CA ALA A 250 27.09 -5.51 11.22
C ALA A 250 27.61 -6.38 12.37
N LYS A 251 28.87 -6.83 12.28
CA LYS A 251 29.56 -7.35 13.46
C LYS A 251 29.73 -6.19 14.44
N GLN A 252 29.62 -6.44 15.74
CA GLN A 252 29.99 -5.43 16.75
C GLN A 252 31.50 -5.24 16.66
N GLU A 253 31.93 -4.29 15.82
CA GLU A 253 33.33 -4.04 15.52
C GLU A 253 33.94 -3.07 16.53
N THR A 254 33.11 -2.32 17.27
CA THR A 254 33.58 -1.33 18.24
C THR A 254 32.84 -1.38 19.58
N ILE A 255 33.50 -0.90 20.64
CA ILE A 255 32.91 -0.71 21.98
C ILE A 255 31.66 0.19 21.92
N LYS A 256 31.68 1.19 21.01
CA LYS A 256 30.56 2.11 20.77
C LYS A 256 29.31 1.41 20.22
N ASP A 257 29.46 0.31 19.50
CA ASP A 257 28.33 -0.51 19.00
C ASP A 257 27.68 -1.34 20.13
N GLY A 258 28.38 -1.53 21.25
CA GLY A 258 27.80 -2.07 22.49
C GLY A 258 26.98 -1.01 23.23
N GLU A 259 27.52 0.20 23.36
CA GLU A 259 26.88 1.32 24.08
C GLU A 259 25.58 1.78 23.42
N ILE A 260 25.50 1.78 22.08
CA ILE A 260 24.30 2.23 21.37
C ILE A 260 23.04 1.43 21.75
N LYS A 261 23.18 0.15 22.10
CA LYS A 261 22.05 -0.68 22.57
C LYS A 261 21.47 -0.12 23.88
N ASN A 262 22.33 0.27 24.82
CA ASN A 262 21.92 0.84 26.09
C ASN A 262 21.29 2.22 25.89
N VAL A 263 21.87 3.05 25.03
CA VAL A 263 21.31 4.38 24.69
C VAL A 263 19.93 4.26 24.06
N ILE A 264 19.72 3.32 23.13
CA ILE A 264 18.42 3.05 22.52
C ILE A 264 17.42 2.56 23.57
N GLN A 265 17.84 1.66 24.47
CA GLN A 265 16.99 1.17 25.55
C GLN A 265 16.54 2.30 26.48
N GLU A 266 17.49 3.14 26.94
CA GLU A 266 17.20 4.31 27.76
C GLU A 266 16.25 5.29 27.06
N TYR A 267 16.47 5.56 25.77
CA TYR A 267 15.59 6.41 24.97
C TYR A 267 14.14 5.90 24.98
N PHE A 268 13.92 4.59 24.77
CA PHE A 268 12.58 4.03 24.79
C PHE A 268 11.94 4.01 26.18
N ILE A 269 12.74 3.84 27.24
CA ILE A 269 12.28 3.96 28.63
C ILE A 269 11.77 5.39 28.90
N ILE A 270 12.60 6.40 28.61
CA ILE A 270 12.25 7.82 28.80
C ILE A 270 11.04 8.20 27.96
N LYS A 271 10.99 7.76 26.69
CA LYS A 271 9.84 7.98 25.82
C LYS A 271 8.56 7.37 26.38
N GLY A 272 8.64 6.13 26.87
CA GLY A 272 7.52 5.44 27.50
C GLY A 272 7.03 6.15 28.77
N GLN A 273 7.95 6.67 29.60
CA GLN A 273 7.60 7.46 30.77
C GLN A 273 6.91 8.77 30.37
N ARG A 274 7.44 9.49 29.37
CA ARG A 274 6.83 10.71 28.85
C ARG A 274 5.40 10.48 28.33
N GLU A 275 5.14 9.36 27.67
CA GLU A 275 3.80 8.99 27.23
C GLU A 275 2.85 8.74 28.41
N LYS A 276 3.31 8.06 29.47
CA LYS A 276 2.55 7.87 30.72
C LYS A 276 2.28 9.18 31.43
N ASP A 277 3.30 10.03 31.59
CA ASP A 277 3.18 11.34 32.22
C ASP A 277 2.21 12.23 31.43
N THR A 278 2.25 12.18 30.10
CA THR A 278 1.31 12.92 29.24
C THR A 278 -0.13 12.45 29.47
N LYS A 279 -0.38 11.14 29.54
CA LYS A 279 -1.71 10.59 29.86
C LYS A 279 -2.16 11.01 31.26
N ARG A 280 -1.30 10.87 32.27
CA ARG A 280 -1.61 11.23 33.66
C ARG A 280 -1.88 12.73 33.81
N MET A 281 -1.10 13.58 33.15
CA MET A 281 -1.35 15.03 33.12
C MET A 281 -2.70 15.37 32.51
N ALA A 282 -3.16 14.64 31.49
CA ALA A 282 -4.50 14.83 30.92
C ALA A 282 -5.61 14.46 31.90
N GLU A 283 -5.46 13.36 32.64
CA GLU A 283 -6.40 12.96 33.71
C GLU A 283 -6.45 13.99 34.84
N LEU A 284 -5.29 14.44 35.34
CA LEU A 284 -5.21 15.45 36.39
C LEU A 284 -5.88 16.76 35.94
N LYS A 285 -5.62 17.21 34.70
CA LYS A 285 -6.31 18.37 34.12
C LYS A 285 -7.82 18.21 34.08
N LYS A 286 -8.34 17.00 33.82
CA LYS A 286 -9.78 16.72 33.85
C LYS A 286 -10.35 16.89 35.26
N ILE A 287 -9.67 16.32 36.26
CA ILE A 287 -10.07 16.43 37.68
C ILE A 287 -10.06 17.90 38.12
N ILE A 288 -9.00 18.64 37.79
CA ILE A 288 -8.88 20.07 38.14
C ILE A 288 -9.98 20.89 37.46
N ASN A 289 -10.27 20.64 36.18
CA ASN A 289 -11.37 21.32 35.50
C ASN A 289 -12.71 21.05 36.18
N GLN A 290 -13.00 19.78 36.51
CA GLN A 290 -14.23 19.41 37.20
C GLN A 290 -14.35 20.13 38.55
N TYR A 291 -13.29 20.15 39.36
CA TYR A 291 -13.27 20.88 40.63
C TYR A 291 -13.51 22.38 40.45
N CYS A 292 -12.86 23.00 39.46
CA CYS A 292 -13.07 24.41 39.12
C CYS A 292 -14.51 24.69 38.68
N ASP A 293 -15.15 23.79 37.93
CA ASP A 293 -16.55 23.90 37.52
C ASP A 293 -17.50 23.79 38.72
N GLU A 294 -17.31 22.79 39.57
CA GLU A 294 -18.13 22.57 40.78
C GLU A 294 -18.05 23.72 41.77
N LYS A 295 -16.89 24.36 41.91
CA LYS A 295 -16.66 25.47 42.85
C LYS A 295 -16.84 26.85 42.23
N GLY A 296 -17.06 26.95 40.92
CA GLY A 296 -17.19 28.23 40.22
C GLY A 296 -15.93 29.09 40.28
N ILE A 297 -14.75 28.47 40.36
CA ILE A 297 -13.45 29.16 40.49
C ILE A 297 -12.60 28.93 39.24
N ASP A 298 -11.70 29.87 38.95
CA ASP A 298 -10.77 29.77 37.83
C ASP A 298 -9.31 29.70 38.27
N ARG A 299 -9.02 29.66 39.58
CA ARG A 299 -7.68 29.43 40.13
C ARG A 299 -7.71 28.52 41.34
N VAL A 300 -6.80 27.54 41.36
CA VAL A 300 -6.64 26.56 42.44
C VAL A 300 -5.20 26.58 42.91
N PHE A 301 -4.98 26.58 44.21
CA PHE A 301 -3.66 26.61 44.83
C PHE A 301 -3.34 25.24 45.44
N GLY A 302 -2.09 24.82 45.31
CA GLY A 302 -1.52 23.67 45.99
C GLY A 302 -0.19 24.05 46.64
N GLU A 303 0.42 23.12 47.36
CA GLU A 303 1.68 23.36 48.09
C GLU A 303 2.83 23.75 47.15
N ASP A 304 2.88 23.16 45.95
CA ASP A 304 3.97 23.36 44.98
C ASP A 304 3.73 24.49 43.97
N GLY A 305 2.56 25.13 43.99
CA GLY A 305 2.17 26.06 42.93
C GLY A 305 0.70 26.34 42.83
N TYR A 306 0.29 26.96 41.73
CA TYR A 306 -1.12 27.19 41.44
C TYR A 306 -1.43 26.90 39.98
N ILE A 307 -2.71 26.58 39.75
CA ILE A 307 -3.28 26.34 38.44
C ILE A 307 -4.30 27.43 38.16
N THR A 308 -4.15 28.10 37.03
CA THR A 308 -5.13 29.06 36.52
C THR A 308 -5.78 28.51 35.28
N ARG A 309 -7.10 28.66 35.23
CA ARG A 309 -7.96 28.29 34.12
C ARG A 309 -8.36 29.56 33.38
N LEU A 310 -7.79 29.78 32.21
CA LEU A 310 -8.03 30.97 31.42
C LEU A 310 -9.04 30.65 30.29
N PRO A 311 -10.10 31.46 30.12
CA PRO A 311 -10.97 31.32 28.96
C PRO A 311 -10.18 31.66 27.70
N GLN A 312 -10.24 30.76 26.73
CA GLN A 312 -9.68 30.99 25.41
C GLN A 312 -10.77 30.83 24.35
N LYS A 313 -10.85 31.83 23.49
CA LYS A 313 -11.72 31.82 22.32
C LYS A 313 -10.90 31.35 21.12
N ARG A 314 -11.42 30.37 20.39
CA ARG A 314 -10.88 30.00 19.09
C ARG A 314 -11.83 30.48 18.01
N PHE A 315 -11.25 31.19 17.06
CA PHE A 315 -11.97 31.76 15.93
C PHE A 315 -11.58 30.98 14.68
N GLU A 316 -12.60 30.62 13.90
CA GLU A 316 -12.44 30.22 12.51
C GLU A 316 -12.83 31.38 11.61
N TYR A 317 -12.36 31.36 10.38
CA TYR A 317 -12.70 32.40 9.41
C TYR A 317 -13.76 31.87 8.46
N ASP A 318 -14.72 32.72 8.10
CA ASP A 318 -15.70 32.39 7.07
C ASP A 318 -15.00 32.19 5.72
N ALA A 319 -15.03 30.95 5.21
CA ALA A 319 -14.35 30.56 3.98
C ALA A 319 -14.85 31.31 2.74
N LEU A 320 -16.16 31.65 2.69
CA LEU A 320 -16.73 32.37 1.55
C LEU A 320 -16.24 33.82 1.53
N LYS A 321 -16.27 34.49 2.69
CA LYS A 321 -15.77 35.87 2.82
C LYS A 321 -14.25 35.97 2.62
N LEU A 322 -13.50 34.98 3.11
CA LEU A 322 -12.06 34.89 2.86
C LEU A 322 -11.75 34.76 1.38
N ARG A 323 -12.51 33.92 0.67
CA ARG A 323 -12.37 33.73 -0.77
C ARG A 323 -12.63 35.01 -1.53
N GLU A 324 -13.71 35.74 -1.22
CA GLU A 324 -14.02 37.04 -1.83
C GLU A 324 -12.88 38.08 -1.68
N ILE A 325 -12.12 38.01 -0.59
CA ILE A 325 -11.01 38.94 -0.31
C ILE A 325 -9.70 38.48 -0.99
N LEU A 326 -9.44 37.17 -1.04
CA LEU A 326 -8.14 36.62 -1.45
C LEU A 326 -8.09 36.16 -2.92
N GLU A 327 -9.23 35.84 -3.52
CA GLU A 327 -9.34 35.42 -4.93
C GLU A 327 -8.98 36.54 -5.92
N PRO A 328 -9.41 37.81 -5.73
CA PRO A 328 -8.97 38.92 -6.58
C PRO A 328 -7.48 39.27 -6.45
N LEU A 329 -6.81 38.75 -5.41
CA LEU A 329 -5.39 38.97 -5.15
C LEU A 329 -4.52 37.78 -5.58
N GLU A 330 -5.12 36.75 -6.21
CA GLU A 330 -4.47 35.49 -6.60
C GLU A 330 -3.83 34.72 -5.42
N LYS A 331 -4.15 35.08 -4.17
CA LYS A 331 -3.56 34.46 -2.97
C LYS A 331 -4.41 33.33 -2.36
N TRP A 332 -5.60 33.07 -2.91
CA TRP A 332 -6.51 32.02 -2.43
C TRP A 332 -5.89 30.61 -2.57
N GLU A 333 -5.25 30.34 -3.70
CA GLU A 333 -4.61 29.04 -3.99
C GLU A 333 -3.47 28.72 -3.01
N GLU A 334 -2.78 29.73 -2.48
CA GLU A 334 -1.67 29.56 -1.52
C GLU A 334 -2.12 29.03 -0.14
N ILE A 335 -3.41 29.16 0.19
CA ILE A 335 -3.95 28.83 1.52
C ILE A 335 -4.90 27.62 1.53
N LEU A 336 -5.18 27.00 0.38
CA LEU A 336 -6.07 25.84 0.26
C LEU A 336 -5.59 24.62 1.06
N THR A 337 -4.27 24.48 1.23
CA THR A 337 -3.73 23.54 2.23
C THR A 337 -3.73 24.21 3.59
N ILE A 338 -4.47 23.66 4.56
CA ILE A 338 -4.66 24.15 5.95
C ILE A 338 -3.32 24.21 6.71
N ASP A 339 -2.45 25.13 6.31
CA ASP A 339 -1.20 25.44 6.98
C ASP A 339 -1.36 26.82 7.61
N LYS A 340 -1.56 26.82 8.93
CA LYS A 340 -1.72 28.06 9.72
C LYS A 340 -0.55 29.03 9.55
N ASN A 341 0.64 28.54 9.19
CA ASN A 341 1.81 29.38 8.99
C ASN A 341 1.78 30.06 7.62
N LYS A 342 1.34 29.36 6.57
CA LYS A 342 1.14 29.96 5.24
C LYS A 342 0.08 31.06 5.30
N PHE A 343 -1.05 30.78 5.94
CA PHE A 343 -2.13 31.76 6.12
C PHE A 343 -1.65 33.04 6.83
N LYS A 344 -0.90 32.92 7.93
CA LYS A 344 -0.32 34.09 8.63
C LYS A 344 0.64 34.89 7.74
N LYS A 345 1.46 34.20 6.93
CA LYS A 345 2.41 34.83 6.01
C LYS A 345 1.70 35.60 4.88
N VAL A 346 0.59 35.06 4.36
CA VAL A 346 -0.23 35.74 3.35
C VAL A 346 -0.87 36.98 3.92
N ILE A 347 -1.49 36.90 5.11
CA ILE A 347 -2.15 38.03 5.77
C ILE A 347 -1.17 39.17 6.08
N SER A 348 0.04 38.87 6.55
CA SER A 348 1.00 39.92 6.93
C SER A 348 1.46 40.78 5.75
N GLN A 349 1.32 40.28 4.52
CA GLN A 349 1.66 40.98 3.28
C GLN A 349 0.51 41.83 2.70
N LEU A 350 -0.70 41.75 3.29
CA LEU A 350 -1.87 42.48 2.78
C LEU A 350 -1.91 43.93 3.30
N PRO A 351 -2.54 44.86 2.55
CA PRO A 351 -2.88 46.19 3.04
C PRO A 351 -3.69 46.14 4.34
N PHE A 352 -3.61 47.19 5.16
CA PHE A 352 -4.27 47.26 6.47
C PHE A 352 -5.80 47.05 6.37
N ASP A 353 -6.45 47.68 5.38
CA ASP A 353 -7.90 47.60 5.22
C ASP A 353 -8.39 46.18 4.90
N LEU A 354 -7.59 45.41 4.15
CA LEU A 354 -7.90 44.01 3.82
C LEU A 354 -7.65 43.09 5.02
N ARG A 355 -6.58 43.33 5.78
CA ARG A 355 -6.35 42.63 7.06
C ARG A 355 -7.51 42.85 8.03
N LYS A 356 -8.04 44.07 8.10
CA LYS A 356 -9.19 44.40 8.93
C LYS A 356 -10.44 43.65 8.49
N LYS A 357 -10.76 43.62 7.19
CA LYS A 357 -11.90 42.84 6.66
C LYS A 357 -11.78 41.33 6.92
N ILE A 358 -10.56 40.78 6.83
CA ILE A 358 -10.30 39.37 7.17
C ILE A 358 -10.47 39.15 8.68
N ASP A 359 -10.04 40.08 9.52
CA ASP A 359 -10.24 40.00 10.97
C ASP A 359 -11.73 40.03 11.34
N GLU A 360 -12.52 40.85 10.64
CA GLU A 360 -13.98 40.96 10.77
C GLU A 360 -14.73 39.70 10.28
N SER A 361 -14.08 38.84 9.48
CA SER A 361 -14.67 37.57 9.02
C SER A 361 -14.51 36.41 10.02
N LYS A 362 -13.84 36.66 11.15
CA LYS A 362 -13.71 35.70 12.25
C LYS A 362 -15.07 35.36 12.84
N LYS A 363 -15.40 34.08 12.85
CA LYS A 363 -16.50 33.48 13.60
C LYS A 363 -15.94 32.74 14.81
N LEU A 364 -16.58 32.89 15.95
CA LEU A 364 -16.24 32.14 17.14
C LEU A 364 -16.59 30.65 16.89
N GLU A 365 -15.56 29.80 16.80
CA GLU A 365 -15.72 28.36 16.58
C GLU A 365 -16.03 27.66 17.90
N LYS A 366 -15.26 27.99 18.95
CA LYS A 366 -15.38 27.34 20.25
C LYS A 366 -14.78 28.20 21.36
N GLU A 367 -15.47 28.27 22.50
CA GLU A 367 -14.88 28.72 23.76
C GLU A 367 -14.44 27.50 24.57
N PHE A 368 -13.20 27.49 25.02
CA PHE A 368 -12.69 26.45 25.91
C PHE A 368 -11.73 27.07 26.90
N LYS A 369 -11.59 26.43 28.06
CA LYS A 369 -10.68 26.93 29.08
C LYS A 369 -9.35 26.17 29.04
N ILE A 370 -8.24 26.89 29.03
CA ILE A 370 -6.90 26.30 29.11
C ILE A 370 -6.40 26.35 30.54
N ILE A 371 -5.81 25.25 30.99
CA ILE A 371 -5.10 25.15 32.26
C ILE A 371 -3.63 25.54 32.05
N THR A 372 -3.19 26.57 32.78
CA THR A 372 -1.79 26.95 32.95
C THR A 372 -1.35 26.66 34.38
N ALA A 373 -0.20 26.00 34.55
CA ALA A 373 0.38 25.71 35.86
C ALA A 373 1.62 26.57 36.09
N SER A 374 1.75 27.13 37.29
CA SER A 374 2.91 27.90 37.71
C SER A 374 3.44 27.33 39.02
N LYS A 375 4.75 27.05 39.08
CA LYS A 375 5.40 26.61 40.32
C LYS A 375 5.72 27.82 41.19
N THR A 376 5.55 27.67 42.50
CA THR A 376 6.03 28.67 43.45
C THR A 376 7.52 28.39 43.70
N THR A 377 8.41 29.19 43.14
CA THR A 377 9.84 29.12 43.49
C THR A 377 9.99 29.58 44.94
N LYS A 378 10.30 28.65 45.85
CA LYS A 378 10.82 29.01 47.18
C LYS A 378 12.12 29.80 46.96
N LYS A 379 12.13 31.07 47.34
CA LYS A 379 13.36 31.87 47.46
C LYS A 379 14.14 31.42 48.68
#